data_AF-A0A0C2DJ83-F1
#
_entry.id   AF-A0A0C2DJ83-F1
#
_cell.length_a   1.000
_cell.length_b   1.000
_cell.length_c   1.000
_cell.angle_alpha   90.00
_cell.angle_beta   90.00
_cell.angle_gamma   90.00
#
_symmetry.space_group_name_H-M   'P 1'
#
loop_
_entity.id
_entity.type
_entity.pdbx_description
1 polymer ?
#
loop_
_entity_poly.entity_id
_entity_poly.type
_entity_poly.pdbx_seq_one_letter_code
_entity_poly.pdbx_strand_id
1 'polypeptide(L)'
;MHSARSSTLQIVKKYRLATCQIEKVMSTIRDGMFCYLTDSKNFTAHNREISKEHWGNRFCKNRHIRKNLDEIYKELGQETSVFAIVRDPFDRLISGYVDKCIKESQFTKNSCYNCTGNFSCFVGNLHLSLQQRFANKQIKGSFYNDRHFAPQTYCDFRNHFHDYTIIKYAPGKEDSQTAAAIDELLEKAGVPSHEREVVGRELPSETRGRHCILLEELEKFSTSENYCYRMKNY
;
A
#
# COMPACT_ATOMS: atom_id res chain seq x y z
N MET A 1 -22.22 15.21 11.20
CA MET A 1 -21.49 13.93 11.39
C MET A 1 -20.81 13.56 10.08
N HIS A 2 -19.49 13.74 9.98
CA HIS A 2 -18.73 13.27 8.82
C HIS A 2 -18.44 11.79 9.05
N SER A 3 -19.15 10.91 8.33
CA SER A 3 -18.93 9.46 8.39
C SER A 3 -17.45 9.16 8.14
N ALA A 4 -16.80 8.52 9.11
CA ALA A 4 -15.47 7.95 8.97
C ALA A 4 -15.46 7.10 7.70
N ARG A 5 -14.72 7.56 6.70
CA ARG A 5 -14.57 6.85 5.43
C ARG A 5 -13.84 5.55 5.74
N SER A 6 -14.46 4.41 5.46
CA SER A 6 -13.97 3.09 5.87
C SER A 6 -12.50 2.90 5.48
N SER A 7 -11.62 3.02 6.46
CA SER A 7 -10.22 2.64 6.35
C SER A 7 -10.15 1.12 6.19
N THR A 8 -9.14 0.61 5.48
CA THR A 8 -8.80 -0.82 5.57
C THR A 8 -7.59 -0.92 6.45
N LEU A 9 -7.75 -1.45 7.66
CA LEU A 9 -6.68 -1.64 8.62
C LEU A 9 -6.39 -3.13 8.74
N GLN A 10 -5.13 -3.49 8.92
CA GLN A 10 -4.68 -4.85 9.18
C GLN A 10 -4.14 -4.94 10.60
N ILE A 11 -4.40 -6.03 11.30
CA ILE A 11 -3.97 -6.23 12.69
C ILE A 11 -3.24 -7.56 12.90
N VAL A 12 -2.33 -7.58 13.87
CA VAL A 12 -1.75 -8.80 14.44
C VAL A 12 -1.97 -8.78 15.95
N LYS A 13 -3.01 -9.50 16.41
CA LYS A 13 -3.45 -9.43 17.81
C LYS A 13 -2.36 -9.80 18.80
N LYS A 14 -1.60 -10.86 18.50
CA LYS A 14 -0.53 -11.40 19.37
C LYS A 14 0.60 -10.40 19.66
N TYR A 15 0.74 -9.36 18.83
CA TYR A 15 1.75 -8.31 18.99
C TYR A 15 1.17 -6.91 19.19
N ARG A 16 -0.16 -6.79 19.30
CA ARG A 16 -0.85 -5.48 19.37
C ARG A 16 -0.36 -4.52 18.28
N LEU A 17 -0.21 -5.05 17.06
CA LEU A 17 0.21 -4.32 15.88
C LEU A 17 -0.98 -4.00 14.99
N ALA A 18 -1.01 -2.79 14.45
CA ALA A 18 -1.96 -2.39 13.43
C ALA A 18 -1.29 -1.58 12.32
N THR A 19 -1.80 -1.71 11.09
CA THR A 19 -1.35 -0.89 9.97
C THR A 19 -2.49 -0.47 9.06
N CYS A 20 -2.36 0.71 8.46
CA CYS A 20 -3.27 1.14 7.41
C CYS A 20 -2.87 0.57 6.04
N GLN A 21 -3.85 0.00 5.34
CA GLN A 21 -3.69 -0.49 3.98
C GLN A 21 -3.76 0.66 2.97
N ILE A 22 -2.61 1.24 2.64
CA ILE A 22 -2.44 2.17 1.52
C ILE A 22 -2.01 1.38 0.28
N GLU A 23 -2.81 1.41 -0.78
CA GLU A 23 -2.44 0.75 -2.04
C GLU A 23 -1.23 1.41 -2.71
N LYS A 24 -0.47 0.62 -3.48
CA LYS A 24 0.71 1.08 -4.25
C LYS A 24 1.89 1.54 -3.38
N VAL A 25 1.87 1.12 -2.11
CA VAL A 25 2.97 1.26 -1.16
C VAL A 25 3.20 -0.09 -0.49
N MET A 26 3.91 -0.99 -1.19
CA MET A 26 4.18 -2.38 -0.75
C MET A 26 2.93 -3.13 -0.26
N SER A 27 1.77 -2.84 -0.85
CA SER A 27 0.47 -3.19 -0.27
C SER A 27 0.16 -4.69 -0.27
N THR A 28 0.71 -5.43 -1.24
CA THR A 28 0.65 -6.89 -1.31
C THR A 28 1.58 -7.56 -0.29
N ILE A 29 2.83 -7.11 -0.21
CA ILE A 29 3.82 -7.61 0.76
C ILE A 29 3.35 -7.37 2.19
N ARG A 30 2.81 -6.19 2.48
CA ARG A 30 2.27 -5.86 3.81
C ARG A 30 1.11 -6.78 4.20
N ASP A 31 0.20 -7.07 3.28
CA ASP A 31 -0.90 -8.00 3.51
C ASP A 31 -0.39 -9.41 3.80
N GLY A 32 0.58 -9.90 3.02
CA GLY A 32 1.21 -11.20 3.26
C GLY A 32 1.99 -11.24 4.59
N MET A 33 2.69 -10.17 4.94
CA MET A 33 3.40 -10.02 6.22
C MET A 33 2.43 -10.11 7.41
N PHE A 34 1.33 -9.36 7.39
CA PHE A 34 0.32 -9.44 8.45
C PHE A 34 -0.36 -10.81 8.51
N CYS A 35 -0.54 -11.45 7.35
CA CYS A 35 -1.03 -12.82 7.25
C CYS A 35 -0.12 -13.83 7.95
N TYR A 36 1.17 -13.77 7.63
CA TYR A 36 2.22 -14.57 8.24
C TYR A 36 2.32 -14.32 9.75
N LEU A 37 2.40 -13.06 10.17
CA LEU A 37 2.52 -12.70 11.58
C LEU A 37 1.26 -13.09 12.38
N THR A 38 0.08 -13.20 11.76
CA THR A 38 -1.12 -13.69 12.45
C THR A 38 -1.01 -15.18 12.82
N ASP A 39 -0.41 -16.00 11.96
CA ASP A 39 -0.32 -17.46 12.15
C ASP A 39 0.90 -18.06 11.43
N SER A 40 2.09 -17.73 11.94
CA SER A 40 3.37 -18.07 11.31
C SER A 40 3.59 -19.58 11.22
N LYS A 41 3.12 -20.32 12.22
CA LYS A 41 3.19 -21.79 12.27
C LYS A 41 2.43 -22.42 11.11
N ASN A 42 1.14 -22.09 10.94
CA ASN A 42 0.36 -22.67 9.85
C ASN A 42 0.80 -22.11 8.49
N PHE A 43 1.18 -20.83 8.41
CA PHE A 43 1.69 -20.23 7.17
C PHE A 43 2.92 -21.00 6.66
N THR A 44 3.88 -21.28 7.55
CA THR A 44 5.09 -22.04 7.23
C THR A 44 4.78 -23.50 6.94
N ALA A 45 3.92 -24.15 7.73
CA ALA A 45 3.54 -25.55 7.52
C ALA A 45 2.88 -25.81 6.15
N HIS A 46 2.23 -24.79 5.56
CA HIS A 46 1.63 -24.86 4.23
C HIS A 46 2.56 -24.36 3.12
N ASN A 47 3.86 -24.18 3.39
CA ASN A 47 4.86 -23.69 2.42
C ASN A 47 4.43 -22.38 1.73
N ARG A 48 3.82 -21.48 2.48
CA ARG A 48 3.40 -20.16 1.99
C ARG A 48 4.57 -19.19 2.01
N GLU A 49 4.59 -18.26 1.07
CA GLU A 49 5.59 -17.19 0.96
C GLU A 49 4.87 -15.84 0.97
N ILE A 50 5.35 -14.90 1.79
CA ILE A 50 4.77 -13.55 1.91
C ILE A 50 4.71 -12.88 0.54
N SER A 51 5.77 -13.00 -0.26
CA SER A 51 5.89 -12.41 -1.59
C SER A 51 4.95 -13.00 -2.65
N LYS A 52 4.37 -14.17 -2.37
CA LYS A 52 3.39 -14.85 -3.24
C LYS A 52 1.94 -14.67 -2.78
N GLU A 53 1.71 -14.09 -1.60
CA GLU A 53 0.35 -13.74 -1.16
C GLU A 53 -0.22 -12.66 -2.09
N HIS A 54 -1.48 -12.80 -2.48
CA HIS A 54 -2.23 -11.75 -3.17
C HIS A 54 -3.72 -11.92 -2.90
N TRP A 55 -4.53 -10.93 -3.30
CA TRP A 55 -5.95 -10.87 -2.96
C TRP A 55 -6.77 -12.13 -3.28
N GLY A 56 -6.41 -12.87 -4.34
CA GLY A 56 -7.10 -14.08 -4.78
C GLY A 56 -6.60 -15.37 -4.12
N ASN A 57 -5.48 -15.31 -3.42
CA ASN A 57 -4.83 -16.46 -2.79
C ASN A 57 -4.31 -16.03 -1.41
N ARG A 58 -5.15 -15.45 -0.55
CA ARG A 58 -4.75 -15.06 0.82
C ARG A 58 -4.97 -16.21 1.79
N PHE A 59 -3.92 -16.64 2.48
CA PHE A 59 -4.02 -17.73 3.46
C PHE A 59 -4.96 -17.37 4.64
N CYS A 60 -4.86 -16.14 5.13
CA CYS A 60 -5.60 -15.61 6.28
C CYS A 60 -6.99 -15.05 5.93
N LYS A 61 -7.37 -15.02 4.65
CA LYS A 61 -8.61 -14.41 4.15
C LYS A 61 -8.75 -12.97 4.67
N ASN A 62 -9.80 -12.67 5.44
CA ASN A 62 -10.09 -11.36 6.02
C ASN A 62 -9.93 -11.33 7.56
N ARG A 63 -9.32 -12.35 8.18
CA ARG A 63 -9.27 -12.49 9.65
C ARG A 63 -8.56 -11.32 10.34
N HIS A 64 -7.56 -10.75 9.67
CA HIS A 64 -6.73 -9.64 10.13
C HIS A 64 -7.27 -8.26 9.74
N ILE A 65 -8.41 -8.14 9.04
CA ILE A 65 -8.89 -6.86 8.51
C ILE A 65 -9.89 -6.18 9.47
N ARG A 66 -9.75 -4.88 9.69
CA ARG A 66 -10.66 -4.00 10.43
C ARG A 66 -10.98 -2.74 9.63
N LYS A 67 -12.04 -2.03 10.02
CA LYS A 67 -12.53 -0.85 9.29
C LYS A 67 -12.30 0.48 9.99
N ASN A 68 -12.07 0.45 11.31
CA ASN A 68 -11.90 1.65 12.12
C ASN A 68 -10.79 1.45 13.17
N LEU A 69 -10.01 2.50 13.44
CA LEU A 69 -9.02 2.55 14.52
C LEU A 69 -9.67 2.46 15.89
N ASP A 70 -10.83 3.07 16.12
CA ASP A 70 -11.51 2.96 17.42
C ASP A 70 -11.86 1.50 17.77
N GLU A 71 -12.22 0.70 16.77
CA GLU A 71 -12.47 -0.74 16.94
C GLU A 71 -11.18 -1.48 17.31
N ILE A 72 -10.06 -1.08 16.72
CA ILE A 72 -8.75 -1.64 17.04
C ILE A 72 -8.35 -1.32 18.47
N TYR A 73 -8.50 -0.08 18.93
CA TYR A 73 -8.16 0.27 20.32
C TYR A 73 -9.08 -0.40 21.34
N LYS A 74 -10.35 -0.62 21.00
CA LYS A 74 -11.26 -1.42 21.84
C LYS A 74 -10.84 -2.89 21.90
N GLU A 75 -10.34 -3.44 20.80
CA GLU A 75 -9.96 -4.86 20.69
C GLU A 75 -8.56 -5.16 21.27
N LEU A 76 -7.58 -4.30 21.03
CA LEU A 76 -6.16 -4.52 21.32
C LEU A 76 -5.62 -3.59 22.42
N GLY A 77 -6.41 -2.62 22.88
CA GLY A 77 -6.04 -1.62 23.88
C GLY A 77 -5.29 -0.41 23.31
N GLN A 78 -5.14 0.64 24.11
CA GLN A 78 -4.57 1.93 23.69
C GLN A 78 -3.07 1.86 23.35
N GLU A 79 -2.31 0.97 24.00
CA GLU A 79 -0.87 0.74 23.70
C GLU A 79 -0.63 -0.03 22.38
N THR A 80 -1.62 -0.08 21.48
CA THR A 80 -1.46 -0.74 20.18
C THR A 80 -0.50 0.07 19.33
N SER A 81 0.55 -0.58 18.83
CA SER A 81 1.50 0.04 17.90
C SER A 81 0.87 0.13 16.51
N VAL A 82 0.50 1.35 16.12
CA VAL A 82 -0.10 1.65 14.81
C VAL A 82 0.95 2.27 13.89
N PHE A 83 1.03 1.80 12.65
CA PHE A 83 1.94 2.39 11.66
C PHE A 83 1.35 2.45 10.25
N ALA A 84 1.90 3.35 9.45
CA ALA A 84 1.57 3.45 8.03
C ALA A 84 2.84 3.55 7.20
N ILE A 85 2.91 2.75 6.14
CA ILE A 85 3.95 2.90 5.13
C ILE A 85 3.41 3.87 4.07
N VAL A 86 4.11 4.98 3.89
CA VAL A 86 3.76 6.03 2.94
C VAL A 86 4.81 6.09 1.84
N ARG A 87 4.40 6.52 0.65
CA ARG A 87 5.29 6.74 -0.50
C ARG A 87 5.07 8.16 -1.00
N ASP A 88 6.06 8.72 -1.70
CA ASP A 88 5.87 9.94 -2.47
C ASP A 88 4.56 9.87 -3.29
N PRO A 89 3.69 10.88 -3.19
CA PRO A 89 2.37 10.83 -3.82
C PRO A 89 2.43 10.78 -5.35
N PHE A 90 3.44 11.39 -5.98
CA PHE A 90 3.62 11.35 -7.44
C PHE A 90 4.10 9.97 -7.88
N ASP A 91 5.11 9.41 -7.21
CA ASP A 91 5.59 8.05 -7.50
C ASP A 91 4.47 7.02 -7.34
N ARG A 92 3.64 7.18 -6.29
CA ARG A 92 2.49 6.32 -6.05
C ARG A 92 1.45 6.45 -7.17
N LEU A 93 1.15 7.67 -7.61
CA LEU A 93 0.22 7.94 -8.71
C LEU A 93 0.70 7.29 -10.01
N ILE A 94 1.95 7.53 -10.40
CA ILE A 94 2.57 6.99 -11.62
C ILE A 94 2.60 5.45 -11.54
N SER A 95 3.08 4.89 -10.42
CA SER A 95 3.10 3.46 -10.18
C SER A 95 1.70 2.83 -10.25
N GLY A 96 0.70 3.51 -9.71
CA GLY A 96 -0.68 3.06 -9.79
C GLY A 96 -1.16 3.05 -11.24
N TYR A 97 -0.82 4.08 -12.01
CA TYR A 97 -1.32 4.29 -13.36
C TYR A 97 -0.76 3.24 -14.30
N VAL A 98 0.56 3.04 -14.24
CA VAL A 98 1.23 1.98 -14.99
C VAL A 98 0.65 0.60 -14.66
N ASP A 99 0.46 0.28 -13.39
CA ASP A 99 -0.08 -1.04 -13.00
C ASP A 99 -1.55 -1.22 -13.44
N LYS A 100 -2.42 -0.27 -13.06
CA LYS A 100 -3.88 -0.42 -13.19
C LYS A 100 -4.44 0.01 -14.54
N CYS A 101 -3.81 0.99 -15.18
CA CYS A 101 -4.31 1.59 -16.41
C CYS A 101 -3.56 1.12 -17.65
N ILE A 102 -2.30 0.69 -17.51
CA ILE A 102 -1.51 0.20 -18.64
C ILE A 102 -1.43 -1.32 -18.63
N LYS A 103 -0.84 -1.93 -17.59
CA LYS A 103 -0.62 -3.40 -17.53
C LYS A 103 -1.92 -4.20 -17.43
N GLU A 104 -2.86 -3.73 -16.62
CA GLU A 104 -4.14 -4.40 -16.41
C GLU A 104 -5.23 -4.03 -17.43
N SER A 105 -4.98 -3.08 -18.34
CA SER A 105 -5.97 -2.59 -19.32
C SER A 105 -6.63 -3.70 -20.14
N GLN A 106 -5.87 -4.76 -20.44
CA GLN A 106 -6.33 -5.93 -21.18
C GLN A 106 -7.29 -6.84 -20.38
N PHE A 107 -7.30 -6.77 -19.04
CA PHE A 107 -8.09 -7.63 -18.17
C PHE A 107 -9.30 -6.91 -17.56
N THR A 108 -9.24 -5.60 -17.44
CA THR A 108 -10.30 -4.80 -16.82
C THR A 108 -10.97 -3.89 -17.85
N LYS A 109 -12.14 -4.30 -18.37
CA LYS A 109 -12.98 -3.42 -19.18
C LYS A 109 -13.38 -2.20 -18.34
N ASN A 110 -13.18 -1.01 -18.88
CA ASN A 110 -13.50 0.28 -18.26
C ASN A 110 -12.69 0.71 -17.02
N SER A 111 -11.47 0.18 -16.82
CA SER A 111 -10.55 0.76 -15.81
C SER A 111 -10.08 2.16 -16.23
N CYS A 112 -9.70 2.97 -15.24
CA CYS A 112 -9.09 4.28 -15.47
C CYS A 112 -9.90 5.25 -16.36
N TYR A 113 -11.22 5.26 -16.14
CA TYR A 113 -12.17 6.23 -16.71
C TYR A 113 -12.23 6.24 -18.25
N ASN A 114 -11.92 5.10 -18.90
CA ASN A 114 -11.91 4.96 -20.37
C ASN A 114 -10.92 5.88 -21.09
N CYS A 115 -9.90 6.38 -20.40
CA CYS A 115 -8.93 7.29 -20.97
C CYS A 115 -7.92 6.64 -21.93
N THR A 116 -7.92 5.31 -22.06
CA THR A 116 -7.17 4.55 -23.09
C THR A 116 -5.69 4.98 -23.18
N GLY A 117 -4.98 5.02 -22.05
CA GLY A 117 -3.56 5.40 -22.00
C GLY A 117 -3.28 6.91 -22.02
N ASN A 118 -4.29 7.77 -22.10
CA ASN A 118 -4.11 9.22 -21.95
C ASN A 118 -4.02 9.61 -20.46
N PHE A 119 -2.82 10.00 -20.01
CA PHE A 119 -2.58 10.35 -18.61
C PHE A 119 -3.32 11.62 -18.18
N SER A 120 -3.37 12.66 -19.02
CA SER A 120 -4.06 13.92 -18.71
C SER A 120 -5.56 13.73 -18.52
N CYS A 121 -6.21 12.94 -19.39
CA CYS A 121 -7.60 12.52 -19.24
C CYS A 121 -7.81 11.78 -17.91
N PHE A 122 -6.90 10.88 -17.56
CA PHE A 122 -6.99 10.09 -16.34
C PHE A 122 -6.91 10.98 -15.10
N VAL A 123 -5.93 11.88 -15.04
CA VAL A 123 -5.75 12.81 -13.91
C VAL A 123 -6.96 13.75 -13.79
N GLY A 124 -7.47 14.27 -14.92
CA GLY A 124 -8.68 15.11 -14.94
C GLY A 124 -9.91 14.39 -14.35
N ASN A 125 -10.16 13.15 -14.79
CA ASN A 125 -11.30 12.36 -14.30
C ASN A 125 -11.11 11.90 -12.84
N LEU A 126 -9.89 11.54 -12.44
CA LEU A 126 -9.56 11.23 -11.05
C LEU A 126 -9.83 12.44 -10.15
N HIS A 127 -9.40 13.64 -10.56
CA HIS A 127 -9.64 14.87 -9.81
C HIS A 127 -11.13 15.14 -9.62
N LEU A 128 -11.92 15.08 -10.70
CA LEU A 128 -13.38 15.24 -10.64
C LEU A 128 -14.03 14.19 -9.73
N SER A 129 -13.62 12.93 -9.85
CA SER A 129 -14.13 11.83 -9.02
C SER A 129 -13.86 12.07 -7.53
N LEU A 130 -12.63 12.49 -7.20
CA LEU A 130 -12.24 12.82 -5.83
C LEU A 130 -13.03 14.02 -5.30
N GLN A 131 -13.11 15.13 -6.05
CA GLN A 131 -13.88 16.31 -5.65
C GLN A 131 -15.34 15.96 -5.34
N GLN A 132 -15.98 15.18 -6.21
CA GLN A 132 -17.36 14.74 -5.99
C GLN A 132 -17.49 13.87 -4.72
N ARG A 133 -16.52 13.00 -4.44
CA ARG A 133 -16.49 12.22 -3.18
C ARG A 133 -16.22 13.08 -1.96
N PHE A 134 -15.41 14.14 -2.08
CA PHE A 134 -15.21 15.11 -1.02
C PHE A 134 -16.45 15.96 -0.75
N ALA A 135 -17.25 16.25 -1.78
CA ALA A 135 -18.49 17.04 -1.68
C ALA A 135 -19.75 16.24 -1.25
N ASN A 136 -19.73 14.90 -1.31
CA ASN A 136 -20.84 13.98 -0.95
C ASN A 136 -22.16 14.16 -1.74
N LYS A 137 -22.29 13.45 -2.86
CA LYS A 137 -23.55 12.77 -3.27
C LYS A 137 -23.16 11.39 -3.80
N GLN A 138 -23.90 10.35 -3.41
CA GLN A 138 -23.64 8.96 -3.74
C GLN A 138 -23.11 8.73 -5.17
N ILE A 139 -21.83 8.42 -5.31
CA ILE A 139 -21.27 8.01 -6.60
C ILE A 139 -21.30 6.49 -6.66
N LYS A 140 -22.26 5.95 -7.41
CA LYS A 140 -22.19 4.57 -7.92
C LYS A 140 -21.10 4.57 -9.01
N GLY A 141 -19.92 4.05 -8.67
CA GLY A 141 -18.78 4.03 -9.58
C GLY A 141 -17.49 3.62 -8.88
N SER A 142 -16.62 2.93 -9.64
CA SER A 142 -15.56 2.03 -9.21
C SER A 142 -14.83 2.41 -7.90
N PHE A 143 -15.07 1.61 -6.85
CA PHE A 143 -14.22 1.52 -5.66
C PHE A 143 -12.75 1.22 -6.02
N TYR A 144 -12.51 0.63 -7.19
CA TYR A 144 -11.21 0.18 -7.67
C TYR A 144 -10.22 1.32 -7.88
N ASN A 145 -10.52 2.27 -8.78
CA ASN A 145 -9.64 3.40 -9.07
C ASN A 145 -9.36 4.22 -7.81
N ASP A 146 -10.38 4.61 -7.04
CA ASP A 146 -10.15 5.45 -5.86
C ASP A 146 -9.30 4.75 -4.80
N ARG A 147 -9.53 3.46 -4.55
CA ARG A 147 -8.69 2.70 -3.61
C ARG A 147 -7.21 2.71 -4.03
N HIS A 148 -6.93 2.68 -5.34
CA HIS A 148 -5.56 2.67 -5.87
C HIS A 148 -4.93 4.06 -6.02
N PHE A 149 -5.73 5.11 -6.23
CA PHE A 149 -5.24 6.41 -6.68
C PHE A 149 -5.59 7.58 -5.78
N ALA A 150 -6.63 7.46 -4.98
CA ALA A 150 -7.02 8.54 -4.09
C ALA A 150 -5.90 8.85 -3.10
N PRO A 151 -5.79 10.11 -2.63
CA PRO A 151 -4.83 10.51 -1.63
C PRO A 151 -4.90 9.61 -0.38
N GLN A 152 -3.85 9.60 0.43
CA GLN A 152 -3.70 8.72 1.62
C GLN A 152 -4.70 9.03 2.76
N THR A 153 -5.84 9.64 2.47
CA THR A 153 -6.92 10.00 3.39
C THR A 153 -7.72 8.80 3.92
N TYR A 154 -7.40 7.56 3.53
CA TYR A 154 -8.09 6.32 3.94
C TYR A 154 -7.52 5.70 5.22
N CYS A 155 -6.68 6.44 5.95
CA CYS A 155 -6.11 6.01 7.24
C CYS A 155 -6.58 6.87 8.41
N ASP A 156 -7.61 7.69 8.19
CA ASP A 156 -8.10 8.70 9.14
C ASP A 156 -6.99 9.55 9.78
N PHE A 157 -5.94 9.88 9.01
CA PHE A 157 -4.86 10.74 9.49
C PHE A 157 -5.35 12.09 9.99
N ARG A 158 -6.51 12.59 9.52
CA ARG A 158 -7.07 13.83 10.03
C ARG A 158 -7.28 13.80 11.55
N ASN A 159 -7.74 12.67 12.09
CA ASN A 159 -8.07 12.53 13.51
C ASN A 159 -6.97 11.80 14.29
N HIS A 160 -6.25 10.87 13.63
CA HIS A 160 -5.34 9.93 14.28
C HIS A 160 -3.89 10.03 13.82
N PHE A 161 -3.47 11.09 13.12
CA PHE A 161 -2.08 11.17 12.60
C PHE A 161 -1.02 10.91 13.67
N HIS A 162 -1.21 11.44 14.88
CA HIS A 162 -0.26 11.31 15.99
C HIS A 162 -0.13 9.89 16.53
N ASP A 163 -1.10 9.02 16.24
CA ASP A 163 -1.09 7.63 16.67
C ASP A 163 -0.18 6.76 15.77
N TYR A 164 0.14 7.24 14.56
CA TYR A 164 0.87 6.47 13.56
C TYR A 164 2.38 6.68 13.64
N THR A 165 3.12 5.58 13.70
CA THR A 165 4.51 5.57 13.21
C THR A 165 4.51 5.61 11.68
N ILE A 166 5.12 6.64 11.08
CA ILE A 166 5.18 6.80 9.62
C ILE A 166 6.49 6.26 9.07
N ILE A 167 6.41 5.22 8.25
CA ILE A 167 7.55 4.65 7.52
C ILE A 167 7.51 5.16 6.09
N LYS A 168 8.56 5.86 5.66
CA LYS A 168 8.66 6.40 4.30
C LYS A 168 9.32 5.38 3.38
N TYR A 169 8.54 4.82 2.46
CA TYR A 169 9.02 3.97 1.38
C TYR A 169 9.53 4.81 0.22
N ALA A 170 10.77 4.55 -0.18
CA ALA A 170 11.41 5.19 -1.32
C ALA A 170 11.75 4.10 -2.36
N PRO A 171 11.15 4.13 -3.56
CA PRO A 171 11.50 3.17 -4.60
C PRO A 171 12.96 3.37 -5.04
N GLY A 172 13.78 2.32 -4.97
CA GLY A 172 15.20 2.39 -5.34
C GLY A 172 15.91 1.05 -5.11
N LYS A 173 17.16 0.94 -5.59
CA LYS A 173 17.94 -0.32 -5.61
C LYS A 173 18.22 -0.91 -4.22
N GLU A 174 18.15 -0.11 -3.17
CA GLU A 174 18.30 -0.56 -1.78
C GLU A 174 17.36 0.25 -0.88
N ASP A 175 16.11 -0.18 -0.68
CA ASP A 175 15.31 0.37 0.41
C ASP A 175 15.59 -0.35 1.74
N SER A 176 16.89 -0.43 2.08
CA SER A 176 17.39 -0.97 3.33
C SER A 176 16.85 -0.19 4.54
N GLN A 177 16.53 1.09 4.33
CA GLN A 177 15.94 1.96 5.35
C GLN A 177 14.50 1.56 5.69
N THR A 178 13.65 1.30 4.69
CA THR A 178 12.30 0.79 4.95
C THR A 178 12.34 -0.59 5.59
N ALA A 179 13.23 -1.47 5.12
CA ALA A 179 13.41 -2.79 5.72
C ALA A 179 13.84 -2.69 7.19
N ALA A 180 14.84 -1.86 7.50
CA ALA A 180 15.30 -1.61 8.85
C ALA A 180 14.22 -0.97 9.74
N ALA A 181 13.47 -0.01 9.23
CA ALA A 181 12.37 0.63 9.96
C ALA A 181 11.22 -0.35 10.27
N ILE A 182 10.91 -1.25 9.34
CA ILE A 182 9.95 -2.33 9.60
C ILE A 182 10.50 -3.28 10.66
N ASP A 183 11.76 -3.70 10.55
CA ASP A 183 12.38 -4.61 11.51
C ASP A 183 12.42 -4.03 12.93
N GLU A 184 12.85 -2.78 13.08
CA GLU A 184 12.86 -2.05 14.36
C GLU A 184 11.45 -1.95 14.96
N LEU A 185 10.44 -1.67 14.13
CA LEU A 185 9.05 -1.62 14.58
C LEU A 185 8.56 -2.99 15.07
N LEU A 186 8.86 -4.05 14.34
CA LEU A 186 8.49 -5.41 14.72
C LEU A 186 9.22 -5.85 16.00
N GLU A 187 10.49 -5.49 16.15
CA GLU A 187 11.27 -5.75 17.36
C GLU A 187 10.65 -5.06 18.58
N LYS A 188 10.33 -3.77 18.48
CA LYS A 188 9.66 -3.02 19.55
C LYS A 188 8.29 -3.60 19.92
N ALA A 189 7.58 -4.18 18.96
CA ALA A 189 6.31 -4.86 19.18
C ALA A 189 6.44 -6.28 19.76
N GLY A 190 7.66 -6.74 20.03
CA GLY A 190 7.94 -8.06 20.60
C GLY A 190 7.86 -9.21 19.59
N VAL A 191 8.01 -8.94 18.29
CA VAL A 191 8.08 -10.00 17.28
C VAL A 191 9.43 -10.73 17.40
N PRO A 192 9.44 -12.07 17.58
CA PRO A 192 10.66 -12.86 17.69
C PRO A 192 11.55 -12.73 16.46
N SER A 193 12.87 -12.80 16.65
CA SER A 193 13.86 -12.68 15.58
C SER A 193 13.60 -13.61 14.39
N HIS A 194 13.24 -14.88 14.65
CA HIS A 194 12.96 -15.84 13.57
C HIS A 194 11.77 -15.45 12.68
N GLU A 195 10.72 -14.81 13.22
CA GLU A 195 9.62 -14.28 12.40
C GLU A 195 10.06 -13.04 11.63
N ARG A 196 10.84 -12.16 12.28
CA ARG A 196 11.39 -10.95 11.64
C ARG A 196 12.34 -11.28 10.48
N GLU A 197 13.19 -12.28 10.63
CA GLU A 197 14.08 -12.78 9.57
C GLU A 197 13.31 -13.27 8.34
N VAL A 198 12.18 -13.96 8.53
CA VAL A 198 11.30 -14.37 7.43
C VAL A 198 10.72 -13.14 6.72
N VAL A 199 10.22 -12.16 7.49
CA VAL A 199 9.71 -10.91 6.92
C VAL A 199 10.81 -10.21 6.13
N GLY A 200 11.98 -9.99 6.72
CA GLY A 200 13.10 -9.29 6.10
C GLY A 200 13.57 -9.91 4.78
N ARG A 201 13.61 -11.25 4.69
CA ARG A 201 13.94 -11.96 3.44
C ARG A 201 12.89 -11.79 2.34
N GLU A 202 11.64 -11.56 2.72
CA GLU A 202 10.51 -11.45 1.80
C GLU A 202 10.17 -10.00 1.41
N LEU A 203 10.71 -9.01 2.12
CA LEU A 203 10.61 -7.61 1.71
C LEU A 203 11.30 -7.41 0.34
N PRO A 204 10.82 -6.47 -0.49
CA PRO A 204 11.41 -6.18 -1.78
C PRO A 204 12.89 -5.81 -1.62
N SER A 205 13.77 -6.62 -2.19
CA SER A 205 15.20 -6.33 -2.37
C SER A 205 15.53 -6.25 -3.86
N GLU A 206 16.76 -5.83 -4.16
CA GLU A 206 17.34 -5.63 -5.50
C GLU A 206 17.00 -6.76 -6.50
N THR A 207 16.88 -8.00 -6.02
CA THR A 207 16.60 -9.21 -6.82
C THR A 207 15.12 -9.53 -7.09
N ARG A 208 14.17 -8.98 -6.32
CA ARG A 208 12.73 -9.33 -6.41
C ARG A 208 11.82 -8.20 -6.88
N GLY A 209 12.34 -6.98 -6.97
CA GLY A 209 11.59 -5.81 -7.41
C GLY A 209 11.32 -5.80 -8.91
N ARG A 210 10.22 -6.43 -9.37
CA ARG A 210 9.58 -6.12 -10.69
C ARG A 210 9.01 -4.69 -10.78
N HIS A 211 9.44 -3.81 -9.88
CA HIS A 211 8.99 -2.42 -9.76
C HIS A 211 10.05 -1.41 -10.24
N CYS A 212 11.27 -1.85 -10.56
CA CYS A 212 12.26 -1.03 -11.28
C CYS A 212 11.87 -0.75 -12.74
N ILE A 213 10.77 -1.32 -13.23
CA ILE A 213 10.24 -1.02 -14.57
C ILE A 213 9.84 0.46 -14.69
N LEU A 214 9.65 1.20 -13.59
CA LEU A 214 9.29 2.62 -13.65
C LEU A 214 10.28 3.46 -14.45
N LEU A 215 11.58 3.15 -14.45
CA LEU A 215 12.55 3.91 -15.27
C LEU A 215 12.43 3.56 -16.76
N GLU A 216 12.38 2.27 -17.12
CA GLU A 216 12.21 1.83 -18.52
C GLU A 216 10.83 2.17 -19.10
N GLU A 217 9.77 2.19 -18.28
CA GLU A 217 8.42 2.58 -18.69
C GLU A 217 8.27 4.10 -18.78
N LEU A 218 8.92 4.89 -17.90
CA LEU A 218 9.00 6.34 -18.07
C LEU A 218 9.82 6.74 -19.30
N GLU A 219 10.88 6.00 -19.64
CA GLU A 219 11.62 6.19 -20.90
C GLU A 219 10.73 5.99 -22.13
N LYS A 220 9.77 5.05 -22.08
CA LYS A 220 8.76 4.87 -23.13
C LYS A 220 7.71 6.00 -23.18
N PHE A 221 7.45 6.68 -22.06
CA PHE A 221 6.62 7.90 -22.03
C PHE A 221 7.40 9.14 -22.51
N SER A 222 8.73 9.15 -22.38
CA SER A 222 9.63 10.26 -22.70
C SER A 222 9.94 10.41 -24.20
N THR A 223 9.54 9.46 -25.05
CA THR A 223 9.75 9.57 -26.52
C THR A 223 8.85 10.61 -27.20
N SER A 224 8.06 11.37 -26.46
CA SER A 224 7.49 12.65 -26.92
C SER A 224 7.95 13.77 -25.97
N GLU A 225 9.00 14.48 -26.37
CA GLU A 225 9.48 15.77 -25.82
C GLU A 225 10.17 15.77 -24.42
N ASN A 226 11.51 15.63 -24.46
CA ASN A 226 12.52 16.23 -23.58
C ASN A 226 12.11 16.72 -22.18
N TYR A 227 11.97 15.82 -21.21
CA TYR A 227 12.11 16.15 -19.78
C TYR A 227 12.90 15.06 -19.01
N CYS A 228 14.23 15.07 -19.14
CA CYS A 228 15.11 14.42 -18.17
C CYS A 228 15.52 15.44 -17.10
N TYR A 229 14.94 15.36 -15.90
CA TYR A 229 15.50 16.05 -14.74
C TYR A 229 16.80 15.34 -14.32
N ARG A 230 17.94 15.97 -14.65
CA ARG A 230 19.25 15.65 -14.08
C ARG A 230 19.25 15.98 -12.59
N MET A 231 19.30 14.97 -11.73
CA MET A 231 19.95 15.12 -10.43
C MET A 231 21.42 14.69 -10.59
N LYS A 232 22.25 15.65 -11.03
CA LYS A 232 23.70 15.56 -10.85
C LYS A 232 24.03 16.28 -9.54
N ASN A 233 24.64 15.52 -8.62
CA ASN A 233 25.38 15.93 -7.43
C ASN A 233 25.61 17.44 -7.28
N TYR A 234 25.06 18.01 -6.20
CA TYR A 234 25.66 19.02 -5.34
C TYR A 234 25.25 18.72 -3.90
#